data_AF-G3ACK2-F1
#
_entry.id   AF-G3ACK2-F1
#
_cell.length_a   1.000
_cell.length_b   1.000
_cell.length_c   1.000
_cell.angle_alpha   90.00
_cell.angle_beta   90.00
_cell.angle_gamma   90.00
#
_symmetry.space_group_name_H-M   'P 1'
#
loop_
_entity.id
_entity.type
_entity.pdbx_description
1 polymer ?
#
loop_
_entity_poly.entity_id
_entity_poly.type
_entity_poly.pdbx_seq_one_letter_code
_entity_poly.pdbx_strand_id
1 'polypeptide(L)'
;MGTLIDWLIKAWESGNVATLAFAALLLGGFKLNSILSLAQHISGRRRRFLVDALKQEGLDATTRAFLLEELNAVLVQCATGIAGNQVYRSTVLALIARSNGDLRACQFARAGRFLRLQDGSRIDVVIRRSDTFEYWATILYGLFLLVLALGLFSLPKLAPIGNPIAVAGLIGLGVATLAFGCFMFAQTMPYTVARRIAPVLQRLQSPARHEIAVESGESRPGDAGLPCLASARASLAARSVR
;
A
#
# COMPACT_ATOMS: atom_id res chain seq x y z
N MET A 1 10.18 17.65 26.67
CA MET A 1 10.77 18.03 25.37
C MET A 1 12.11 18.76 25.50
N GLY A 2 12.40 19.49 26.59
CA GLY A 2 13.70 20.18 26.76
C GLY A 2 14.94 19.27 26.80
N THR A 3 14.83 18.08 27.41
CA THR A 3 15.98 17.17 27.60
C THR A 3 16.62 16.65 26.31
N LEU A 4 15.86 16.54 25.23
CA LEU A 4 16.36 16.06 23.93
C LEU A 4 17.12 17.15 23.17
N ILE A 5 16.66 18.40 23.30
CA ILE A 5 17.28 19.56 22.65
C ILE A 5 18.60 19.90 23.35
N ASP A 6 18.61 19.90 24.68
CA ASP A 6 19.83 20.14 25.47
C ASP A 6 20.90 19.06 25.23
N TRP A 7 20.46 17.81 25.02
CA TRP A 7 21.35 16.71 24.64
C TRP A 7 21.92 16.89 23.22
N LEU A 8 21.11 17.38 22.27
CA LEU A 8 21.54 17.69 20.91
C LEU A 8 22.56 18.84 20.87
N ILE A 9 22.35 19.88 21.67
CA ILE A 9 23.26 21.03 21.78
C ILE A 9 24.60 20.59 22.36
N LYS A 10 24.60 19.77 23.42
CA LYS A 10 25.85 19.19 23.97
C LYS A 10 26.56 18.24 23.00
N ALA A 11 25.80 17.46 22.24
CA ALA A 11 26.35 16.62 21.17
C ALA A 11 27.03 17.45 20.06
N TRP A 12 26.44 18.60 19.72
CA TRP A 12 27.02 19.55 18.77
C TRP A 12 28.30 20.20 19.31
N GLU A 13 28.28 20.68 20.55
CA GLU A 13 29.43 21.32 21.21
C GLU A 13 30.60 20.36 21.43
N SER A 14 30.32 19.08 21.69
CA SER A 14 31.37 18.06 21.87
C SER A 14 32.07 17.65 20.57
N GLY A 15 31.66 18.17 19.41
CA GLY A 15 32.22 17.80 18.11
C GLY A 15 32.04 16.33 17.75
N ASN A 16 31.21 15.61 18.51
CA ASN A 16 31.03 14.18 18.35
C ASN A 16 30.00 13.95 17.24
N VAL A 17 30.46 14.00 15.99
CA VAL A 17 29.64 13.82 14.79
C VAL A 17 28.79 12.54 14.85
N ALA A 18 29.26 11.51 15.57
CA ALA A 18 28.53 10.27 15.79
C ALA A 18 27.26 10.45 16.64
N THR A 19 27.27 11.28 17.69
CA THR A 19 26.07 11.53 18.50
C THR A 19 25.05 12.38 17.76
N LEU A 20 25.49 13.33 16.93
CA LEU A 20 24.57 14.14 16.11
C LEU A 20 23.86 13.30 15.04
N ALA A 21 24.61 12.45 14.35
CA ALA A 21 24.07 11.54 13.35
C ALA A 21 23.15 10.50 14.01
N PHE A 22 23.51 9.96 15.18
CA PHE A 22 22.64 9.07 15.96
C PHE A 22 21.35 9.77 16.42
N ALA A 23 21.43 11.06 16.81
CA ALA A 23 20.26 11.86 17.16
C ALA A 23 19.32 12.06 15.96
N ALA A 24 19.88 12.40 14.79
CA ALA A 24 19.13 12.55 13.54
C ALA A 24 18.49 11.22 13.11
N LEU A 25 19.20 10.10 13.29
CA LEU A 25 18.72 8.76 13.00
C LEU A 25 17.64 8.30 13.99
N LEU A 26 17.74 8.68 15.26
CA LEU A 26 16.69 8.48 16.26
C LEU A 26 15.45 9.33 15.97
N LEU A 27 15.59 10.61 15.64
CA LEU A 27 14.45 11.46 15.26
C LEU A 27 13.77 10.97 13.98
N GLY A 28 14.53 10.47 13.00
CA GLY A 28 14.02 9.88 11.77
C GLY A 28 13.42 8.48 11.97
N GLY A 29 14.02 7.65 12.82
CA GLY A 29 13.67 6.25 13.05
C GLY A 29 12.54 6.02 14.05
N PHE A 30 12.38 6.89 15.06
CA PHE A 30 11.31 6.75 16.08
C PHE A 30 9.89 6.88 15.51
N LYS A 31 9.72 7.41 14.28
CA LYS A 31 8.40 7.50 13.66
C LYS A 31 7.94 6.23 12.92
N LEU A 32 8.76 5.19 12.82
CA LEU A 32 8.53 4.14 11.82
C LEU A 32 8.15 2.79 12.40
N ASN A 33 8.91 2.28 13.36
CA ASN A 33 8.64 0.95 13.90
C ASN A 33 7.48 0.94 14.91
N SER A 34 7.25 2.04 15.64
CA SER A 34 6.11 2.17 16.55
C SER A 34 4.77 2.33 15.84
N ILE A 35 4.71 2.78 14.59
CA ILE A 35 3.44 2.86 13.84
C ILE A 35 3.15 1.53 13.14
N LEU A 36 4.15 0.90 12.53
CA LEU A 36 3.99 -0.35 11.77
C LEU A 36 3.74 -1.58 12.66
N SER A 37 4.44 -1.70 13.80
CA SER A 37 4.26 -2.84 14.72
C SER A 37 2.94 -2.75 15.50
N LEU A 38 2.50 -1.56 15.92
CA LEU A 38 1.17 -1.35 16.51
C LEU A 38 0.06 -1.66 15.50
N ALA A 39 0.19 -1.25 14.23
CA ALA A 39 -0.82 -1.54 13.21
C ALA A 39 -1.02 -3.04 12.96
N GLN A 40 0.07 -3.83 12.92
CA GLN A 40 -0.01 -5.29 12.73
C GLN A 40 -0.45 -6.06 13.99
N HIS A 41 -0.07 -5.60 15.19
CA HIS A 41 -0.56 -6.22 16.43
C HIS A 41 -2.04 -5.91 16.71
N ILE A 42 -2.50 -4.70 16.37
CA ILE A 42 -3.91 -4.30 16.51
C ILE A 42 -4.79 -5.10 15.52
N SER A 43 -4.35 -5.33 14.28
CA SER A 43 -5.16 -6.07 13.30
C SER A 43 -5.39 -7.53 13.70
N GLY A 44 -4.36 -8.20 14.23
CA GLY A 44 -4.47 -9.57 14.74
C GLY A 44 -5.33 -9.70 16.01
N ARG A 45 -5.35 -8.67 16.85
CA ARG A 45 -6.19 -8.62 18.07
C ARG A 45 -7.64 -8.30 17.72
N ARG A 46 -7.88 -7.36 16.81
CA ARG A 46 -9.22 -7.00 16.31
C ARG A 46 -9.90 -8.18 15.61
N ARG A 47 -9.17 -8.92 14.77
CA ARG A 47 -9.70 -10.14 14.13
C ARG A 47 -10.13 -11.18 15.16
N ARG A 48 -9.29 -11.46 16.15
CA ARG A 48 -9.61 -12.41 17.23
C ARG A 48 -10.84 -11.97 18.01
N PHE A 49 -10.90 -10.69 18.40
CA PHE A 49 -12.05 -10.13 19.09
C PHE A 49 -13.36 -10.26 18.31
N LEU A 50 -13.34 -9.96 17.00
CA LEU A 50 -14.53 -10.12 16.13
C LEU A 50 -14.98 -11.58 16.03
N VAL A 51 -14.04 -12.51 15.89
CA VAL A 51 -14.34 -13.94 15.85
C VAL A 51 -14.91 -14.42 17.19
N ASP A 52 -14.38 -13.97 18.31
CA ASP A 52 -14.85 -14.37 19.64
C ASP A 52 -16.22 -13.74 19.98
N ALA A 53 -16.47 -12.50 19.55
CA ALA A 53 -17.78 -11.87 19.66
C ALA A 53 -18.84 -12.62 18.83
N LEU A 54 -18.50 -13.12 17.64
CA LEU A 54 -19.41 -13.89 16.79
C LEU A 54 -19.76 -15.28 17.33
N LYS A 55 -18.99 -15.80 18.29
CA LYS A 55 -19.26 -17.09 18.96
C LYS A 55 -20.24 -16.98 20.12
N GLN A 56 -20.57 -15.78 20.60
CA GLN A 56 -21.50 -15.62 21.72
C GLN A 56 -22.94 -15.93 21.27
N GLU A 57 -23.56 -16.91 21.94
CA GLU A 57 -24.95 -17.30 21.73
C GLU A 57 -25.87 -16.29 22.43
N GLY A 58 -26.56 -15.45 21.67
CA GLY A 58 -27.40 -14.37 22.22
C GLY A 58 -27.27 -13.02 21.49
N LEU A 59 -26.44 -12.93 20.45
CA LEU A 59 -26.40 -11.75 19.61
C LEU A 59 -27.66 -11.63 18.75
N ASP A 60 -28.23 -10.43 18.73
CA ASP A 60 -29.27 -10.07 17.78
C ASP A 60 -28.77 -10.25 16.32
N ALA A 61 -29.70 -10.62 15.42
CA ALA A 61 -29.40 -10.91 14.03
C ALA A 61 -28.75 -9.71 13.31
N THR A 62 -29.17 -8.47 13.65
CA THR A 62 -28.61 -7.25 13.07
C THR A 62 -27.16 -7.05 13.49
N THR A 63 -26.86 -7.19 14.78
CA THR A 63 -25.50 -7.08 15.34
C THR A 63 -24.58 -8.14 14.77
N ARG A 64 -25.08 -9.37 14.60
CA ARG A 64 -24.31 -10.47 14.01
C ARG A 64 -23.94 -10.18 12.56
N ALA A 65 -24.88 -9.68 11.76
CA ALA A 65 -24.62 -9.28 10.38
C ALA A 65 -23.58 -8.16 10.29
N PHE A 66 -23.67 -7.15 11.18
CA PHE A 66 -22.69 -6.08 11.27
C PHE A 66 -21.28 -6.58 11.60
N LEU A 67 -21.14 -7.47 12.61
CA LEU A 67 -19.85 -8.06 12.97
C LEU A 67 -19.26 -8.94 11.87
N LEU A 68 -20.09 -9.66 11.12
CA LEU A 68 -19.65 -10.44 9.97
C LEU A 68 -19.11 -9.54 8.85
N GLU A 69 -19.80 -8.44 8.55
CA GLU A 69 -19.33 -7.48 7.54
C GLU A 69 -18.00 -6.84 7.96
N GLU A 70 -17.86 -6.51 9.25
CA GLU A 70 -16.62 -5.96 9.80
C GLU A 70 -15.47 -6.97 9.77
N LEU A 71 -15.74 -8.24 10.09
CA LEU A 71 -14.76 -9.32 9.97
C LEU A 71 -14.34 -9.52 8.51
N ASN A 72 -15.29 -9.50 7.58
CA ASN A 72 -15.02 -9.60 6.15
C ASN A 72 -14.18 -8.41 5.67
N ALA A 73 -14.45 -7.20 6.18
CA ALA A 73 -13.63 -6.03 5.90
C ALA A 73 -12.17 -6.21 6.33
N VAL A 74 -11.94 -6.71 7.54
CA VAL A 74 -10.59 -7.00 8.04
C VAL A 74 -9.91 -8.10 7.22
N LEU A 75 -10.63 -9.16 6.84
CA LEU A 75 -10.09 -10.24 6.01
C LEU A 75 -9.71 -9.77 4.61
N VAL A 76 -10.58 -8.99 3.96
CA VAL A 76 -10.29 -8.38 2.64
C VAL A 76 -9.11 -7.42 2.75
N GLN A 77 -9.05 -6.59 3.79
CA GLN A 77 -7.91 -5.71 4.02
C GLN A 77 -6.61 -6.50 4.22
N CYS A 78 -6.63 -7.61 4.98
CA CYS A 78 -5.47 -8.48 5.14
C CYS A 78 -5.04 -9.16 3.83
N ALA A 79 -6.01 -9.63 3.02
CA ALA A 79 -5.72 -10.35 1.77
C ALA A 79 -5.27 -9.42 0.64
N THR A 80 -5.87 -8.24 0.53
CA THR A 80 -5.67 -7.32 -0.59
C THR A 80 -4.82 -6.10 -0.25
N GLY A 81 -4.66 -5.79 1.04
CA GLY A 81 -4.06 -4.55 1.54
C GLY A 81 -4.97 -3.32 1.42
N ILE A 82 -6.20 -3.48 0.91
CA ILE A 82 -7.11 -2.36 0.62
C ILE A 82 -7.97 -2.09 1.85
N ALA A 83 -7.75 -0.95 2.50
CA ALA A 83 -8.63 -0.44 3.54
C ALA A 83 -9.73 0.44 2.92
N GLY A 84 -11.00 0.23 3.28
CA GLY A 84 -12.10 1.09 2.84
C GLY A 84 -13.50 0.48 2.96
N ASN A 85 -14.51 1.29 2.67
CA ASN A 85 -15.92 0.88 2.68
C ASN A 85 -16.19 -0.23 1.66
N GLN A 86 -17.27 -0.99 1.87
CA GLN A 86 -17.67 -2.09 0.98
C GLN A 86 -17.77 -1.64 -0.49
N VAL A 87 -18.37 -0.46 -0.72
CA VAL A 87 -18.50 0.16 -2.06
C VAL A 87 -17.13 0.42 -2.71
N TYR A 88 -16.16 0.90 -1.94
CA TYR A 88 -14.81 1.13 -2.45
C TYR A 88 -14.14 -0.19 -2.82
N ARG A 89 -14.26 -1.20 -1.94
CA ARG A 89 -13.69 -2.55 -2.16
C ARG A 89 -14.28 -3.21 -3.41
N SER A 90 -15.60 -3.19 -3.58
CA SER A 90 -16.28 -3.76 -4.76
C SER A 90 -15.89 -3.04 -6.04
N THR A 91 -15.79 -1.71 -6.01
CA THR A 91 -15.36 -0.90 -7.16
C THR A 91 -13.92 -1.22 -7.58
N VAL A 92 -12.99 -1.34 -6.61
CA VAL A 92 -11.61 -1.72 -6.90
C VAL A 92 -11.54 -3.12 -7.50
N LEU A 93 -12.26 -4.09 -6.94
CA LEU A 93 -12.29 -5.47 -7.46
C LEU A 93 -12.87 -5.52 -8.87
N ALA A 94 -13.92 -4.75 -9.16
CA ALA A 94 -14.49 -4.64 -10.50
C ALA A 94 -13.48 -4.04 -11.49
N LEU A 95 -12.73 -3.01 -11.09
CA LEU A 95 -11.67 -2.41 -11.92
C LEU A 95 -10.51 -3.38 -12.17
N ILE A 96 -10.09 -4.15 -11.16
CA ILE A 96 -9.06 -5.18 -11.30
C ILE A 96 -9.53 -6.23 -12.30
N ALA A 97 -10.75 -6.73 -12.17
CA ALA A 97 -11.33 -7.71 -13.09
C ALA A 97 -11.40 -7.19 -14.53
N ARG A 98 -11.76 -5.90 -14.72
CA ARG A 98 -11.80 -5.25 -16.04
C ARG A 98 -10.42 -4.98 -16.65
N SER A 99 -9.37 -4.87 -15.81
CA SER A 99 -8.02 -4.52 -16.26
C SER A 99 -7.25 -5.67 -16.93
N ASN A 100 -7.79 -6.90 -16.92
CA ASN A 100 -7.13 -8.09 -17.49
C ASN A 100 -5.67 -8.30 -17.02
N GLY A 101 -5.33 -7.85 -15.80
CA GLY A 101 -4.01 -8.03 -15.20
C GLY A 101 -3.11 -6.78 -15.19
N ASP A 102 -3.52 -5.69 -15.85
CA ASP A 102 -2.79 -4.42 -15.83
C ASP A 102 -2.74 -3.80 -14.42
N LEU A 103 -3.82 -4.00 -13.64
CA LEU A 103 -3.92 -3.52 -12.27
C LEU A 103 -3.92 -4.69 -11.28
N ARG A 104 -3.12 -4.55 -10.21
CA ARG A 104 -3.05 -5.51 -9.11
C ARG A 104 -3.58 -4.90 -7.81
N ALA A 105 -4.19 -5.72 -6.96
CA ALA A 105 -4.70 -5.28 -5.64
C ALA A 105 -3.63 -4.57 -4.79
N CYS A 106 -2.38 -5.07 -4.79
CA CYS A 106 -1.28 -4.46 -4.04
C CYS A 106 -0.94 -3.04 -4.54
N GLN A 107 -1.17 -2.73 -5.82
CA GLN A 107 -0.96 -1.39 -6.36
C GLN A 107 -2.02 -0.42 -5.79
N PHE A 108 -3.28 -0.84 -5.73
CA PHE A 108 -4.35 -0.07 -5.09
C PHE A 108 -4.11 0.13 -3.59
N ALA A 109 -3.65 -0.90 -2.88
CA ALA A 109 -3.26 -0.80 -1.47
C ALA A 109 -2.16 0.26 -1.25
N ARG A 110 -1.11 0.23 -2.09
CA ARG A 110 -0.01 1.20 -2.01
C ARG A 110 -0.44 2.61 -2.41
N ALA A 111 -1.32 2.75 -3.40
CA ALA A 111 -1.81 4.05 -3.86
C ALA A 111 -2.94 4.61 -2.99
N GLY A 112 -3.44 3.89 -1.98
CA GLY A 112 -4.67 4.22 -1.24
C GLY A 112 -4.76 5.65 -0.72
N ARG A 113 -3.64 6.28 -0.32
CA ARG A 113 -3.60 7.70 0.12
C ARG A 113 -4.04 8.68 -0.98
N PHE A 114 -3.81 8.34 -2.24
CA PHE A 114 -4.07 9.20 -3.41
C PHE A 114 -5.37 8.84 -4.13
N LEU A 115 -6.01 7.73 -3.78
CA LEU A 115 -7.25 7.28 -4.39
C LEU A 115 -8.45 7.87 -3.64
N ARG A 116 -9.37 8.48 -4.39
CA ARG A 116 -10.62 9.03 -3.85
C ARG A 116 -11.79 8.48 -4.62
N LEU A 117 -12.81 8.01 -3.89
CA LEU A 117 -14.08 7.61 -4.48
C LEU A 117 -14.90 8.88 -4.77
N GLN A 118 -15.17 9.16 -6.04
CA GLN A 118 -16.10 10.18 -6.52
C GLN A 118 -17.43 9.53 -6.89
N ASP A 119 -18.53 10.20 -6.53
CA ASP A 119 -19.91 9.82 -6.91
C ASP A 119 -20.28 8.36 -6.61
N GLY A 120 -19.67 7.78 -5.57
CA GLY A 120 -19.93 6.41 -5.11
C GLY A 120 -19.52 5.29 -6.07
N SER A 121 -19.02 5.59 -7.27
CA SER A 121 -18.77 4.58 -8.32
C SER A 121 -17.46 4.76 -9.09
N ARG A 122 -16.84 5.94 -9.03
CA ARG A 122 -15.61 6.24 -9.77
C ARG A 122 -14.46 6.44 -8.81
N ILE A 123 -13.32 5.82 -9.10
CA ILE A 123 -12.09 6.05 -8.35
C ILE A 123 -11.23 7.01 -9.15
N ASP A 124 -10.92 8.16 -8.56
CA ASP A 124 -10.01 9.15 -9.13
C ASP A 124 -8.70 9.22 -8.36
N VAL A 125 -7.63 9.58 -9.06
CA VAL A 125 -6.28 9.73 -8.48
C VAL A 125 -6.01 11.21 -8.25
N VAL A 126 -6.13 11.66 -7.00
CA VAL A 126 -5.91 13.05 -6.62
C VAL A 126 -4.49 13.23 -6.11
N ILE A 127 -3.63 13.83 -6.94
CA ILE A 127 -2.25 14.18 -6.57
C ILE A 127 -2.17 15.71 -6.42
N ARG A 128 -1.88 16.19 -5.21
CA ARG A 128 -1.72 17.63 -4.95
C ARG A 128 -0.29 18.07 -5.26
N ARG A 129 -0.10 19.36 -5.54
CA ARG A 129 1.25 19.95 -5.72
C ARG A 129 2.15 19.73 -4.51
N SER A 130 1.59 19.75 -3.30
CA SER A 130 2.31 19.44 -2.06
C SER A 130 2.85 18.02 -2.04
N ASP A 131 2.11 17.04 -2.58
CA ASP A 131 2.54 15.64 -2.64
C ASP A 131 3.72 15.48 -3.61
N THR A 132 3.71 16.22 -4.72
CA THR A 132 4.83 16.25 -5.67
C THR A 132 6.08 16.85 -5.03
N PHE A 133 5.94 17.92 -4.25
CA PHE A 133 7.06 18.51 -3.51
C PHE A 133 7.61 17.52 -2.44
N GLU A 134 6.73 16.91 -1.65
CA GLU A 134 7.10 15.89 -0.64
C GLU A 134 7.84 14.70 -1.28
N TYR A 135 7.41 14.26 -2.46
CA TYR A 135 8.08 13.22 -3.24
C TYR A 135 9.52 13.62 -3.60
N TRP A 136 9.71 14.80 -4.19
CA TRP A 136 11.04 15.26 -4.59
C TRP A 136 11.95 15.53 -3.39
N ALA A 137 11.42 16.13 -2.33
CA ALA A 137 12.15 16.35 -1.09
C ALA A 137 12.63 15.03 -0.47
N THR A 138 11.75 14.01 -0.42
CA THR A 138 12.07 12.67 0.09
C THR A 138 13.16 11.99 -0.75
N ILE A 139 13.09 12.10 -2.09
CA ILE A 139 14.14 11.57 -2.98
C ILE A 139 15.48 12.27 -2.76
N LEU A 140 15.49 13.60 -2.72
CA LEU A 140 16.72 14.38 -2.57
C LEU A 140 17.37 14.09 -1.21
N TYR A 141 16.55 13.99 -0.16
CA TYR A 141 17.01 13.62 1.17
C TYR A 141 17.54 12.18 1.23
N GLY A 142 16.84 11.22 0.60
CA GLY A 142 17.32 9.84 0.48
C GLY A 142 18.66 9.76 -0.25
N LEU A 143 18.83 10.51 -1.34
CA LEU A 143 20.09 10.60 -2.08
C LEU A 143 21.21 11.21 -1.22
N PHE A 144 20.91 12.30 -0.51
CA PHE A 144 21.85 12.93 0.42
C PHE A 144 22.35 11.94 1.49
N LEU A 145 21.44 11.14 2.07
CA LEU A 145 21.80 10.10 3.04
C LEU A 145 22.68 9.00 2.45
N LEU A 146 22.45 8.60 1.19
CA LEU A 146 23.32 7.62 0.52
C LEU A 146 24.75 8.17 0.34
N VAL A 147 24.87 9.42 -0.11
CA VAL A 147 26.17 10.09 -0.25
C VAL A 147 26.86 10.23 1.12
N LEU A 148 26.11 10.60 2.15
CA LEU A 148 26.61 10.68 3.52
C LEU A 148 27.10 9.31 4.04
N ALA A 149 26.34 8.24 3.79
CA ALA A 149 26.73 6.89 4.16
C ALA A 149 28.03 6.45 3.47
N LEU A 150 28.19 6.75 2.17
CA LEU A 150 29.43 6.50 1.43
C LEU A 150 30.63 7.29 2.02
N GLY A 151 30.39 8.55 2.42
CA GLY A 151 31.36 9.35 3.14
C GLY A 151 31.78 8.71 4.46
N LEU A 152 30.80 8.28 5.27
CA LEU A 152 31.03 7.59 6.54
C LEU A 152 31.84 6.30 6.38
N PHE A 153 31.60 5.52 5.33
CA PHE A 153 32.39 4.32 5.03
C PHE A 153 33.82 4.62 4.57
N SER A 154 34.09 5.85 4.12
CA SER A 154 35.43 6.27 3.67
C SER A 154 36.30 6.81 4.81
N LEU A 155 35.69 7.36 5.87
CA LEU A 155 36.39 7.95 7.03
C LEU A 155 37.29 7.00 7.84
N PRO A 156 37.01 5.69 8.00
CA PRO A 156 37.89 4.78 8.72
C PRO A 156 39.32 4.72 8.16
N LYS A 157 39.52 5.02 6.88
CA LYS A 157 40.86 5.09 6.25
C LYS A 157 41.70 6.27 6.76
N LEU A 158 41.05 7.29 7.30
CA LEU A 158 41.68 8.51 7.82
C LEU A 158 41.80 8.48 9.35
N ALA A 159 41.20 7.48 10.01
CA ALA A 159 41.25 7.37 11.45
C ALA A 159 42.66 6.93 11.91
N PRO A 160 43.21 7.55 12.97
CA PRO A 160 44.49 7.11 13.52
C PRO A 160 44.41 5.65 13.95
N ILE A 161 45.39 4.87 13.50
CA ILE A 161 45.51 3.43 13.72
C ILE A 161 45.60 3.20 15.24
N GLY A 162 44.51 2.76 15.88
CA GLY A 162 44.54 2.44 17.32
C GLY A 162 43.20 2.34 18.04
N ASN A 163 42.10 2.88 17.50
CA ASN A 163 40.79 2.80 18.17
C ASN A 163 39.78 1.94 17.39
N PRO A 164 39.74 0.61 17.61
CA PRO A 164 38.81 -0.29 16.90
C PRO A 164 37.34 0.03 17.21
N ILE A 165 37.05 0.59 18.39
CA ILE A 165 35.70 0.98 18.80
C ILE A 165 35.21 2.14 17.92
N ALA A 166 36.07 3.13 17.65
CA ALA A 166 35.74 4.26 16.77
C ALA A 166 35.46 3.79 15.33
N VAL A 167 36.26 2.86 14.81
CA VAL A 167 36.07 2.27 13.47
C VAL A 167 34.74 1.50 13.40
N ALA A 168 34.46 0.65 14.39
CA ALA A 168 33.20 -0.08 14.46
C ALA A 168 31.99 0.86 14.56
N GLY A 169 32.10 1.95 15.32
CA GLY A 169 31.08 2.99 15.42
C GLY A 169 30.79 3.70 14.09
N LEU A 170 31.82 4.07 13.34
CA LEU A 170 31.68 4.68 12.01
C LEU A 170 31.01 3.73 11.01
N ILE A 171 31.40 2.46 11.00
CA ILE A 171 30.77 1.43 10.15
C ILE A 171 29.30 1.26 10.53
N GLY A 172 28.99 1.12 11.82
CA GLY A 172 27.63 0.98 12.31
C GLY A 172 26.75 2.17 11.92
N LEU A 173 27.28 3.39 12.06
CA LEU A 173 26.58 4.61 11.65
C LEU A 173 26.38 4.68 10.12
N GLY A 174 27.38 4.27 9.33
CA GLY A 174 27.28 4.17 7.88
C GLY A 174 26.16 3.21 7.44
N VAL A 175 26.10 2.01 8.04
CA VAL A 175 25.05 1.02 7.76
C VAL A 175 23.67 1.55 8.14
N ALA A 176 23.54 2.17 9.31
CA ALA A 176 22.27 2.74 9.76
C ALA A 176 21.80 3.88 8.82
N THR A 177 22.72 4.76 8.42
CA THR A 177 22.44 5.88 7.49
C THR A 177 22.04 5.35 6.11
N LEU A 178 22.73 4.31 5.62
CA LEU A 178 22.40 3.63 4.38
C LEU A 178 20.99 3.01 4.43
N ALA A 179 20.68 2.28 5.51
CA ALA A 179 19.36 1.69 5.70
C ALA A 179 18.26 2.77 5.73
N PHE A 180 18.52 3.90 6.38
CA PHE A 180 17.58 5.01 6.42
C PHE A 180 17.40 5.69 5.06
N GLY A 181 18.47 5.84 4.28
CA GLY A 181 18.41 6.30 2.89
C GLY A 181 17.54 5.40 2.02
N CYS A 182 17.79 4.08 2.04
CA CYS A 182 16.97 3.07 1.35
C CYS A 182 15.50 3.13 1.79
N PHE A 183 15.27 3.32 3.08
CA PHE A 183 13.95 3.43 3.66
C PHE A 183 13.19 4.67 3.13
N MET A 184 13.85 5.82 2.99
CA MET A 184 13.25 7.03 2.38
C MET A 184 12.80 6.75 0.94
N PHE A 185 13.57 6.00 0.14
CA PHE A 185 13.13 5.59 -1.19
C PHE A 185 11.89 4.69 -1.14
N ALA A 186 11.82 3.76 -0.19
CA ALA A 186 10.64 2.92 -0.02
C ALA A 186 9.38 3.75 0.28
N GLN A 187 9.49 4.86 1.02
CA GLN A 187 8.36 5.77 1.28
C GLN A 187 7.83 6.48 0.02
N THR A 188 8.60 6.55 -1.07
CA THR A 188 8.16 7.17 -2.34
C THR A 188 7.33 6.23 -3.23
N MET A 189 7.26 4.95 -2.88
CA MET A 189 6.53 3.93 -3.64
C MET A 189 5.03 4.25 -3.82
N PRO A 190 4.27 4.66 -2.79
CA PRO A 190 2.86 5.06 -2.92
C PRO A 190 2.61 6.08 -4.03
N TYR A 191 3.44 7.13 -4.09
CA TYR A 191 3.31 8.19 -5.09
C TYR A 191 3.59 7.67 -6.50
N THR A 192 4.67 6.90 -6.66
CA THR A 192 5.06 6.32 -7.95
C THR A 192 3.99 5.37 -8.48
N VAL A 193 3.43 4.55 -7.59
CA VAL A 193 2.35 3.60 -7.94
C VAL A 193 1.07 4.36 -8.31
N ALA A 194 0.68 5.39 -7.54
CA ALA A 194 -0.50 6.20 -7.85
C ALA A 194 -0.39 6.85 -9.24
N ARG A 195 0.77 7.43 -9.57
CA ARG A 195 1.03 8.04 -10.88
C ARG A 195 0.97 7.02 -12.03
N ARG A 196 1.37 5.76 -11.79
CA ARG A 196 1.27 4.68 -12.79
C ARG A 196 -0.16 4.17 -12.97
N ILE A 197 -0.96 4.11 -11.91
CA ILE A 197 -2.35 3.66 -11.97
C ILE A 197 -3.23 4.70 -12.68
N ALA A 198 -2.99 6.00 -12.46
CA ALA A 198 -3.81 7.09 -12.99
C ALA A 198 -4.20 6.95 -14.48
N PRO A 199 -3.27 6.77 -15.44
CA PRO A 199 -3.64 6.64 -16.85
C PRO A 199 -4.42 5.36 -17.16
N VAL A 200 -4.15 4.26 -16.45
CA VAL A 200 -4.88 2.99 -16.64
C VAL A 200 -6.32 3.13 -16.12
N LEU A 201 -6.49 3.78 -14.97
CA LEU A 201 -7.80 4.04 -14.37
C LEU A 201 -8.65 4.93 -15.28
N GLN A 202 -8.07 6.00 -15.83
CA GLN A 202 -8.76 6.88 -16.78
C GLN A 202 -9.21 6.14 -18.04
N ARG A 203 -8.38 5.22 -18.58
CA ARG A 203 -8.73 4.40 -19.75
C ARG A 203 -9.89 3.44 -19.46
N LEU A 204 -9.90 2.81 -18.29
CA LEU A 204 -10.93 1.83 -17.90
C LEU A 204 -12.28 2.49 -17.54
N GLN A 205 -12.26 3.76 -17.12
CA GLN A 205 -13.46 4.51 -16.73
C GLN A 205 -13.98 5.43 -17.84
N SER A 206 -13.25 5.59 -18.94
CA SER A 206 -13.69 6.40 -20.08
C SER A 206 -14.84 5.69 -20.82
N PRO A 207 -16.05 6.28 -20.92
CA PRO A 207 -17.22 5.64 -21.53
C PRO A 207 -17.08 5.37 -23.05
N ALA A 208 -16.09 5.98 -23.72
CA ALA A 208 -16.02 6.08 -25.18
C ALA A 208 -15.55 4.81 -25.94
N ARG A 209 -15.28 3.67 -25.29
CA ARG A 209 -14.81 2.44 -25.98
C ARG A 209 -15.81 1.29 -26.04
N HIS A 210 -17.04 1.47 -25.56
CA HIS A 210 -18.04 0.40 -25.60
C HIS A 210 -19.15 0.58 -26.64
N GLU A 211 -19.27 1.76 -27.26
CA GLU A 211 -20.20 1.94 -28.40
C GLU A 211 -19.57 1.56 -29.75
N ILE A 212 -18.27 1.77 -29.95
CA ILE A 212 -17.65 1.52 -31.26
C ILE A 212 -17.47 0.03 -31.58
N ALA A 213 -17.45 -0.85 -30.57
CA ALA A 213 -17.33 -2.30 -30.78
C ALA A 213 -18.67 -3.02 -31.00
N VAL A 214 -19.81 -2.34 -30.82
CA VAL A 214 -21.14 -2.93 -31.05
C VAL A 214 -21.73 -2.44 -32.38
N GLU A 215 -21.36 -1.26 -32.88
CA GLU A 215 -21.82 -0.76 -34.19
C GLU A 215 -21.00 -1.23 -35.41
N SER A 216 -19.80 -1.80 -35.23
CA SER A 216 -19.06 -2.43 -36.33
C SER A 216 -19.32 -3.93 -36.49
N GLY A 217 -20.34 -4.46 -35.79
CA GLY A 217 -20.91 -5.77 -36.05
C GLY A 217 -21.89 -5.67 -37.21
N GLU A 218 -21.34 -5.50 -38.41
CA GLU A 218 -22.05 -5.53 -39.68
C GLU A 218 -23.02 -6.71 -39.71
N SER A 219 -24.31 -6.36 -39.71
CA SER A 219 -25.42 -7.25 -39.97
C SER A 219 -25.12 -8.03 -41.25
N ARG A 220 -24.77 -9.31 -41.11
CA ARG A 220 -24.93 -10.29 -42.19
C ARG A 220 -26.36 -10.83 -42.12
N PRO A 221 -27.28 -10.40 -43.00
CA PRO A 221 -28.48 -11.16 -43.25
C PRO A 221 -28.04 -12.38 -44.07
N GLY A 222 -27.98 -13.53 -43.42
CA GLY A 222 -27.55 -14.77 -44.04
C GLY A 222 -28.13 -15.94 -43.26
N ASP A 223 -29.40 -16.21 -43.54
CA ASP A 223 -30.05 -17.49 -43.29
C ASP A 223 -29.10 -18.68 -43.49
N ALA A 224 -29.06 -19.58 -42.51
CA ALA A 224 -29.43 -20.99 -42.69
C ALA A 224 -28.99 -21.82 -41.49
N GLY A 225 -29.98 -22.16 -40.65
CA GLY A 225 -30.15 -23.48 -40.05
C GLY A 225 -29.08 -24.02 -39.12
N LEU A 226 -29.40 -24.11 -37.82
CA LEU A 226 -29.02 -25.26 -36.99
C LEU A 226 -30.04 -25.45 -35.86
N PRO A 227 -30.97 -26.43 -35.98
CA PRO A 227 -31.88 -26.81 -34.91
C PRO A 227 -31.23 -27.93 -34.10
N CYS A 228 -30.64 -27.69 -32.91
CA CYS A 228 -30.13 -28.83 -32.12
C CYS A 228 -29.83 -28.61 -30.63
N LEU A 229 -30.52 -27.72 -29.90
CA LEU A 229 -30.32 -27.61 -28.44
C LEU A 229 -31.60 -27.64 -27.58
N ALA A 230 -32.74 -27.99 -28.17
CA ALA A 230 -33.97 -28.23 -27.41
C ALA A 230 -34.02 -29.62 -26.73
N SER A 231 -33.16 -30.58 -27.10
CA SER A 231 -33.24 -31.95 -26.58
C SER A 231 -32.45 -32.21 -25.28
N ALA A 232 -31.58 -31.29 -24.84
CA ALA A 232 -30.75 -31.49 -23.65
C ALA A 232 -31.46 -31.15 -22.31
N ARG A 233 -32.62 -30.48 -22.35
CA ARG A 233 -33.38 -30.13 -21.14
C ARG A 233 -34.39 -31.20 -20.68
N ALA A 234 -34.71 -32.19 -21.51
CA ALA A 234 -35.67 -33.23 -21.16
C ALA A 234 -35.07 -34.39 -20.33
N SER A 235 -33.75 -34.62 -20.35
CA SER A 235 -33.13 -35.77 -19.68
C SER A 235 -32.71 -35.53 -18.22
N LEU A 236 -32.67 -34.27 -17.74
CA LEU A 236 -32.30 -33.94 -16.36
C LEU A 236 -33.49 -33.90 -15.39
N ALA A 237 -34.73 -33.79 -15.88
CA ALA A 237 -35.93 -33.81 -15.03
C ALA A 237 -36.34 -35.22 -14.58
N ALA A 238 -35.81 -36.29 -15.19
CA ALA A 238 -36.19 -37.67 -14.88
C ALA A 238 -35.35 -38.33 -13.76
N ARG A 239 -34.38 -37.61 -13.16
CA ARG A 239 -33.43 -38.22 -12.19
C ARG A 239 -33.59 -37.76 -10.74
N SER A 240 -34.63 -36.97 -10.41
CA SER A 240 -34.89 -36.49 -9.04
C SER A 240 -36.04 -37.21 -8.32
N VAL A 241 -36.46 -38.38 -8.81
CA VAL A 241 -37.44 -39.24 -8.10
C VAL A 241 -36.84 -40.64 -7.97
N ARG A 242 -35.99 -40.82 -6.96
CA ARG A 242 -35.74 -42.06 -6.23
C ARG A 242 -34.93 -41.76 -4.98
#